data_AF-A0A2C9M4J8-F1
#
_entry.id   AF-A0A2C9M4J8-F1
#
_cell.length_a   1.000
_cell.length_b   1.000
_cell.length_c   1.000
_cell.angle_alpha   90.00
_cell.angle_beta   90.00
_cell.angle_gamma   90.00
#
_symmetry.space_group_name_H-M   'P 1'
#
loop_
_entity.id
_entity.type
_entity.pdbx_description
1 polymer ?
#
loop_
_entity_poly.entity_id
_entity_poly.type
_entity_poly.pdbx_seq_one_letter_code
_entity_poly.pdbx_strand_id
1 'polypeptide(L)'
;MRTVKKLRSKKVPATLELKGITTNNKPDSFPYSGMRIMGAIQISTGVLAFILGIVDLIMTLSSYDADTKKYGDKYDKVASMTLACSPLWCGIWFAVTGGMGACITRHKSQSLHFLKIAFLILNLLCCAVFGPACIFINGFISYTRRTEFNCDFQWIITLVIAFLGVLEIIMATASASVTCCCSPLNAGQVRSPL
;
A
#
# COMPACT_ATOMS: atom_id res chain seq x y z
N MET A 1 35.32 -57.44 -49.92
CA MET A 1 35.13 -56.22 -49.09
C MET A 1 33.81 -55.57 -49.45
N ARG A 2 32.75 -55.77 -48.64
CA ARG A 2 31.45 -55.12 -48.78
C ARG A 2 31.29 -54.09 -47.68
N THR A 3 31.20 -52.82 -48.05
CA THR A 3 31.05 -51.69 -47.13
C THR A 3 29.59 -51.57 -46.70
N VAL A 4 29.31 -51.85 -45.44
CA VAL A 4 27.98 -51.72 -44.83
C VAL A 4 27.65 -50.24 -44.66
N LYS A 5 26.74 -49.70 -45.48
CA LYS A 5 26.19 -48.35 -45.30
C LYS A 5 25.17 -48.36 -44.16
N LYS A 6 25.51 -47.64 -43.09
CA LYS A 6 24.70 -47.38 -41.89
C LYS A 6 23.48 -46.52 -42.26
N LEU A 7 22.29 -47.13 -42.30
CA LEU A 7 21.01 -46.42 -42.42
C LEU A 7 20.76 -45.61 -41.14
N ARG A 8 20.96 -44.28 -41.20
CA ARG A 8 20.47 -43.37 -40.16
C ARG A 8 18.94 -43.33 -40.25
N SER A 9 18.30 -43.82 -39.19
CA SER A 9 16.92 -43.50 -38.84
C SER A 9 16.73 -41.98 -38.89
N LYS A 10 15.97 -41.53 -39.89
CA LYS A 10 15.52 -40.15 -40.02
C LYS A 10 14.38 -40.00 -39.01
N LYS A 11 14.69 -39.56 -37.79
CA LYS A 11 13.69 -39.02 -36.87
C LYS A 11 12.97 -37.91 -37.65
N VAL A 12 11.71 -38.15 -37.99
CA VAL A 12 10.78 -37.12 -38.41
C VAL A 12 10.59 -36.22 -37.18
N PRO A 13 11.08 -34.97 -37.16
CA PRO A 13 10.54 -34.05 -36.19
C PRO A 13 9.09 -33.81 -36.61
N ALA A 14 8.16 -34.29 -35.78
CA ALA A 14 6.77 -33.85 -35.81
C ALA A 14 6.73 -32.39 -35.36
N THR A 15 7.30 -31.49 -36.16
CA THR A 15 6.91 -30.09 -36.22
C THR A 15 5.77 -30.02 -37.21
N LEU A 16 4.65 -30.63 -36.83
CA LEU A 16 3.37 -30.30 -37.42
C LEU A 16 3.09 -28.90 -36.89
N GLU A 17 3.33 -27.94 -37.77
CA GLU A 17 3.01 -26.54 -37.59
C GLU A 17 1.59 -26.43 -37.03
N LEU A 18 1.45 -26.19 -35.72
CA LEU A 18 0.26 -25.56 -35.17
C LEU A 18 0.35 -24.05 -35.46
N LYS A 19 0.47 -23.73 -36.75
CA LYS A 19 0.37 -22.40 -37.33
C LYS A 19 -1.10 -22.16 -37.57
N GLY A 20 -1.81 -21.74 -36.52
CA GLY A 20 -3.25 -21.63 -36.63
C GLY A 20 -4.04 -21.18 -35.41
N ILE A 21 -3.40 -20.75 -34.32
CA ILE A 21 -4.03 -19.80 -33.39
C ILE A 21 -2.92 -18.85 -32.98
N THR A 22 -2.77 -17.74 -33.71
CA THR A 22 -2.40 -16.48 -33.07
C THR A 22 -3.40 -16.31 -31.94
N THR A 23 -3.08 -16.86 -30.76
CA THR A 23 -3.76 -16.49 -29.54
C THR A 23 -3.48 -15.02 -29.45
N ASN A 24 -4.50 -14.24 -29.80
CA ASN A 24 -4.52 -12.81 -29.70
C ASN A 24 -3.70 -12.46 -28.47
N ASN A 25 -2.66 -11.66 -28.69
CA ASN A 25 -2.06 -10.84 -27.68
C ASN A 25 -3.22 -10.13 -26.97
N LYS A 26 -3.83 -10.75 -25.96
CA LYS A 26 -4.43 -10.02 -24.87
C LYS A 26 -3.18 -9.56 -24.14
N PRO A 27 -2.71 -8.31 -24.33
CA PRO A 27 -1.77 -7.78 -23.37
C PRO A 27 -2.45 -8.00 -22.02
N ASP A 28 -1.76 -8.68 -21.09
CA ASP A 28 -2.17 -8.71 -19.70
C ASP A 28 -2.47 -7.27 -19.30
N SER A 29 -3.75 -6.89 -19.29
CA SER A 29 -4.17 -5.49 -19.22
C SER A 29 -4.16 -5.03 -17.77
N PHE A 30 -3.17 -5.51 -17.01
CA PHE A 30 -2.96 -5.06 -15.66
C PHE A 30 -2.49 -3.60 -15.76
N PRO A 31 -3.20 -2.64 -15.14
CA PRO A 31 -2.94 -1.21 -15.34
C PRO A 31 -1.71 -0.77 -14.53
N TYR A 32 -0.52 -1.21 -14.93
CA TYR A 32 0.76 -0.90 -14.28
C TYR A 32 0.98 0.61 -14.14
N SER A 33 0.57 1.39 -15.13
CA SER A 33 0.67 2.85 -15.09
C SER A 33 -0.26 3.46 -14.02
N GLY A 34 -1.52 3.02 -13.95
CA GLY A 34 -2.46 3.48 -12.92
C GLY A 34 -2.01 3.13 -11.51
N MET A 35 -1.46 1.94 -11.31
CA MET A 35 -0.98 1.53 -9.99
C MET A 35 0.28 2.29 -9.53
N ARG A 36 1.17 2.67 -10.46
CA ARG A 36 2.30 3.54 -10.14
C ARG A 36 1.85 4.93 -9.70
N ILE A 37 0.83 5.48 -10.35
CA ILE A 37 0.26 6.79 -9.99
C ILE A 37 -0.40 6.69 -8.60
N MET A 38 -1.21 5.66 -8.35
CA MET A 38 -1.81 5.41 -7.04
C MET A 38 -0.74 5.27 -5.94
N GLY A 39 0.31 4.50 -6.21
CA GLY A 39 1.45 4.35 -5.30
C GLY A 39 2.17 5.68 -5.03
N ALA A 40 2.39 6.52 -6.06
CA ALA A 40 2.99 7.84 -5.89
C ALA A 40 2.12 8.77 -5.02
N ILE A 41 0.79 8.73 -5.20
CA ILE A 41 -0.14 9.49 -4.35
C ILE A 41 -0.08 8.98 -2.91
N GLN A 42 -0.11 7.66 -2.68
CA GLN A 42 0.04 7.08 -1.33
C GLN A 42 1.36 7.48 -0.65
N ILE A 43 2.47 7.51 -1.41
CA ILE A 43 3.76 8.03 -0.90
C ILE A 43 3.60 9.49 -0.48
N SER A 44 3.02 10.34 -1.33
CA SER A 44 2.84 11.76 -1.01
C SER A 44 1.95 11.98 0.22
N THR A 45 0.87 11.21 0.35
CA THR A 45 -0.02 11.22 1.53
C THR A 45 0.72 10.77 2.78
N GLY A 46 1.49 9.69 2.71
CA GLY A 46 2.27 9.17 3.83
C GLY A 46 3.36 10.13 4.30
N VAL A 47 4.09 10.74 3.37
CA VAL A 47 5.11 11.75 3.67
C VAL A 47 4.48 13.00 4.29
N LEU A 48 3.34 13.47 3.76
CA LEU A 48 2.63 14.61 4.31
C LEU A 48 2.13 14.33 5.74
N ALA A 49 1.52 13.16 5.97
CA ALA A 49 1.08 12.73 7.29
C ALA A 49 2.25 12.62 8.28
N PHE A 50 3.40 12.12 7.83
CA PHE A 50 4.61 12.04 8.65
C PHE A 50 5.14 13.42 9.04
N ILE A 51 5.26 14.35 8.08
CA ILE A 51 5.71 15.73 8.36
C ILE A 51 4.76 16.43 9.32
N LEU A 52 3.45 16.34 9.08
CA LEU A 52 2.44 16.91 9.99
C LEU A 52 2.50 16.26 11.37
N GLY A 53 2.78 14.97 11.46
CA GLY A 53 3.04 14.27 12.72
C GLY A 53 4.24 14.79 13.48
N ILE A 54 5.35 15.08 12.79
CA ILE A 54 6.54 15.69 13.42
C ILE A 54 6.19 17.06 13.97
N VAL A 55 5.49 17.89 13.17
CA VAL A 55 5.06 19.23 13.61
C VAL A 55 4.15 19.13 14.82
N ASP A 56 3.15 18.23 14.82
CA ASP A 56 2.26 18.04 15.96
C ASP A 56 3.00 17.55 17.22
N LEU A 57 3.98 16.67 17.05
CA LEU A 57 4.80 16.17 18.15
C LEU A 57 5.65 17.30 18.75
N ILE A 58 6.30 18.12 17.92
CA ILE A 58 7.10 19.27 18.38
C ILE A 58 6.22 20.28 19.13
N MET A 59 5.03 20.59 18.59
CA MET A 59 4.08 21.48 19.26
C MET A 59 3.66 20.92 20.62
N THR A 60 3.29 19.64 20.67
CA THR A 60 2.91 18.95 21.92
C THR A 60 4.05 18.97 22.95
N LEU A 61 5.29 18.74 22.51
CA LEU A 61 6.47 18.80 23.39
C LEU A 61 6.73 20.21 23.91
N SER A 62 6.59 21.22 23.06
CA SER A 62 6.84 22.61 23.44
C SER A 62 5.80 23.17 24.41
N SER A 63 4.54 22.74 24.26
CA SER A 63 3.43 23.15 25.11
C SER A 63 3.29 22.32 26.38
N TYR A 64 4.03 21.20 26.49
CA TYR A 64 3.90 20.23 27.57
C TYR A 64 4.01 20.85 28.98
N ASP A 65 5.03 21.68 29.22
CA ASP A 65 5.23 22.29 30.56
C ASP A 65 4.17 23.34 30.91
N ALA A 66 3.63 24.03 29.90
CA ALA A 66 2.56 25.01 30.08
C ALA A 66 1.22 24.31 30.35
N ASP A 67 0.94 23.23 29.62
CA ASP A 67 -0.29 22.46 29.75
C ASP A 67 -0.32 21.64 31.05
N THR A 68 0.81 21.04 31.45
CA THR A 68 0.91 20.31 32.72
C THR A 68 0.61 21.21 33.92
N LYS A 69 1.08 22.47 33.89
CA LYS A 69 0.77 23.46 34.94
C LYS A 69 -0.69 23.91 34.95
N LYS A 70 -1.35 23.91 33.80
CA LYS A 70 -2.74 24.41 33.64
C LYS A 70 -3.79 23.34 33.92
N TYR A 71 -3.50 22.08 33.61
CA TYR A 71 -4.45 20.97 33.68
C TYR A 71 -4.12 19.93 34.79
N GLY A 72 -2.98 20.08 35.48
CA GLY A 72 -2.58 19.27 36.63
C GLY A 72 -2.19 17.82 36.28
N ASP A 73 -2.08 16.96 37.30
CA ASP A 73 -1.63 15.56 37.19
C ASP A 73 -2.56 14.62 36.38
N LYS A 74 -3.66 15.13 35.83
CA LYS A 74 -4.55 14.37 34.92
C LYS A 74 -3.93 14.19 33.53
N TYR A 75 -2.86 14.91 33.22
CA TYR A 75 -2.17 14.84 31.94
C TYR A 75 -1.10 13.74 31.96
N ASP A 76 -1.47 12.52 31.56
CA ASP A 76 -0.51 11.42 31.46
C ASP A 76 0.44 11.66 30.26
N LYS A 77 1.71 11.93 30.58
CA LYS A 77 2.78 12.17 29.61
C LYS A 77 2.93 11.04 28.62
N VAL A 78 2.79 9.80 29.09
CA VAL A 78 3.04 8.62 28.26
C VAL A 78 1.89 8.46 27.26
N ALA A 79 0.65 8.58 27.73
CA ALA A 79 -0.52 8.48 26.87
C ALA A 79 -0.54 9.60 25.81
N SER A 80 -0.29 10.85 26.19
CA SER A 80 -0.25 11.99 25.26
C SER A 80 0.87 11.87 24.22
N MET A 81 2.06 11.39 24.61
CA MET A 81 3.15 11.13 23.68
C MET A 81 2.87 9.97 22.73
N THR A 82 2.32 8.85 23.22
CA THR A 82 1.96 7.72 22.36
C THR A 82 0.89 8.12 21.33
N LEU A 83 -0.08 8.93 21.75
CA LEU A 83 -1.13 9.46 20.88
C LEU A 83 -0.58 10.46 19.85
N ALA A 84 0.35 11.34 20.23
CA ALA A 84 1.02 12.28 19.34
C ALA A 84 1.97 11.59 18.34
N CYS A 85 2.50 10.40 18.68
CA CYS A 85 3.27 9.58 17.76
C CYS A 85 2.39 8.84 16.73
N SER A 86 1.05 8.83 16.91
CA SER A 86 0.13 8.14 16.00
C SER A 86 0.26 8.48 14.51
N PRO A 87 0.43 9.75 14.11
CA PRO A 87 0.57 10.12 12.72
C PRO A 87 1.91 9.66 12.13
N LEU A 88 2.95 9.53 12.96
CA LEU A 88 4.29 9.15 12.50
C LEU A 88 4.32 7.71 12.01
N TRP A 89 3.83 6.77 12.82
CA TRP A 89 3.82 5.36 12.42
C TRP A 89 2.81 5.09 11.31
N CYS A 90 1.64 5.75 11.32
CA CYS A 90 0.70 5.69 10.21
C CYS A 90 1.29 6.24 8.91
N GLY A 91 1.92 7.43 8.95
CA GLY A 91 2.55 8.06 7.79
C GLY A 91 3.67 7.21 7.17
N ILE A 92 4.53 6.61 8.02
CA ILE A 92 5.55 5.65 7.57
C ILE A 92 4.88 4.46 6.85
N TRP A 93 3.82 3.90 7.43
CA TRP A 93 3.14 2.74 6.86
C TRP A 93 2.49 3.04 5.50
N PHE A 94 1.88 4.22 5.36
CA PHE A 94 1.30 4.68 4.10
C PHE A 94 2.39 4.89 3.04
N ALA A 95 3.53 5.48 3.42
CA ALA A 95 4.66 5.68 2.52
C ALA A 95 5.29 4.35 2.05
N VAL A 96 5.42 3.36 2.94
CA VAL A 96 5.93 2.01 2.59
C VAL A 96 4.97 1.31 1.63
N THR A 97 3.66 1.38 1.90
CA THR A 97 2.63 0.77 1.04
C THR A 97 2.64 1.39 -0.35
N GLY A 98 2.66 2.72 -0.44
CA GLY A 98 2.78 3.43 -1.71
C GLY A 98 4.09 3.16 -2.44
N GLY A 99 5.20 3.05 -1.70
CA GLY A 99 6.52 2.67 -2.22
C GLY A 99 6.49 1.31 -2.91
N MET A 100 5.81 0.32 -2.31
CA MET A 100 5.62 -0.97 -2.94
C MET A 100 4.75 -0.90 -4.19
N GLY A 101 3.69 -0.07 -4.20
CA GLY A 101 2.88 0.20 -5.39
C GLY A 101 3.68 0.80 -6.55
N ALA A 102 4.52 1.79 -6.25
CA ALA A 102 5.36 2.47 -7.25
C ALA A 102 6.45 1.55 -7.83
N CYS A 103 6.97 0.62 -7.04
CA CYS A 103 8.02 -0.32 -7.44
C CYS A 103 7.52 -1.51 -8.30
N ILE A 104 6.22 -1.64 -8.56
CA ILE A 104 5.70 -2.74 -9.37
C ILE A 104 6.14 -2.54 -10.84
N THR A 105 7.07 -3.40 -11.29
CA THR A 105 7.62 -3.44 -12.65
C THR A 105 7.37 -4.79 -13.30
N ARG A 106 7.29 -4.82 -14.64
CA ARG A 106 6.94 -6.03 -15.43
C ARG A 106 8.08 -7.06 -15.52
N HIS A 107 9.26 -6.80 -14.96
CA HIS A 107 10.50 -7.39 -15.46
C HIS A 107 10.86 -8.80 -14.93
N LYS A 108 10.14 -9.35 -13.93
CA LYS A 108 10.36 -10.73 -13.43
C LYS A 108 9.06 -11.41 -12.99
N SER A 109 8.60 -12.42 -13.76
CA SER A 109 7.29 -13.09 -13.57
C SER A 109 7.10 -13.74 -12.20
N GLN A 110 8.11 -14.42 -11.65
CA GLN A 110 7.98 -15.15 -10.38
C GLN A 110 7.99 -14.22 -9.15
N SER A 111 8.78 -13.14 -9.18
CA SER A 111 8.79 -12.12 -8.11
C SER A 111 7.55 -11.22 -8.14
N LEU A 112 6.95 -11.05 -9.32
CA LEU A 112 5.75 -10.23 -9.51
C LEU A 112 4.55 -10.75 -8.71
N HIS A 113 4.36 -12.07 -8.66
CA HIS A 113 3.22 -12.66 -7.93
C HIS A 113 3.32 -12.40 -6.42
N PHE A 114 4.51 -12.59 -5.84
CA PHE A 114 4.77 -12.27 -4.45
C PHE A 114 4.58 -10.78 -4.16
N LEU A 115 5.09 -9.90 -5.03
CA LEU A 115 4.96 -8.45 -4.90
C LEU A 115 3.49 -8.00 -4.93
N LYS A 116 2.67 -8.59 -5.81
CA LYS A 116 1.23 -8.33 -5.89
C LYS A 116 0.49 -8.76 -4.62
N ILE A 117 0.77 -9.95 -4.11
CA ILE A 117 0.18 -10.45 -2.85
C ILE A 117 0.59 -9.55 -1.68
N ALA A 118 1.86 -9.21 -1.58
CA ALA A 118 2.37 -8.35 -0.51
C ALA A 118 1.74 -6.95 -0.57
N PHE A 119 1.64 -6.35 -1.77
CA PHE A 119 0.95 -5.07 -1.96
C PHE A 119 -0.54 -5.14 -1.60
N LEU A 120 -1.23 -6.23 -1.94
CA LEU A 120 -2.63 -6.45 -1.55
C LEU A 120 -2.78 -6.52 -0.02
N ILE A 121 -1.93 -7.30 0.64
CA ILE A 121 -1.93 -7.45 2.11
C ILE A 121 -1.67 -6.10 2.78
N LEU A 122 -0.70 -5.33 2.29
CA LEU A 122 -0.40 -4.01 2.84
C LEU A 122 -1.55 -3.03 2.68
N ASN A 123 -2.22 -3.00 1.52
CA ASN A 123 -3.41 -2.17 1.34
C ASN A 123 -4.58 -2.61 2.24
N LEU A 124 -4.76 -3.92 2.45
CA LEU A 124 -5.76 -4.42 3.41
C LEU A 124 -5.43 -3.98 4.85
N LEU A 125 -4.16 -4.03 5.25
CA LEU A 125 -3.73 -3.53 6.55
C LEU A 125 -3.92 -2.01 6.67
N CYS A 126 -3.58 -1.24 5.63
CA CYS A 126 -3.87 0.20 5.58
C CYS A 126 -5.35 0.48 5.74
N CYS A 127 -6.21 -0.24 5.01
CA CYS A 127 -7.65 -0.02 5.03
C CYS A 127 -8.32 -0.45 6.34
N ALA A 128 -7.90 -1.59 6.92
CA ALA A 128 -8.58 -2.20 8.06
C ALA A 128 -8.02 -1.76 9.42
N VAL A 129 -6.73 -1.40 9.48
CA VAL A 129 -6.04 -1.14 10.74
C VAL A 129 -5.51 0.30 10.79
N PHE A 130 -4.56 0.64 9.92
CA PHE A 130 -3.81 1.90 10.05
C PHE A 130 -4.65 3.13 9.72
N GLY A 131 -5.47 3.07 8.67
CA GLY A 131 -6.40 4.13 8.27
C GLY A 131 -7.44 4.42 9.37
N PRO A 132 -8.22 3.41 9.81
CA PRO A 132 -9.17 3.59 10.91
C PRO A 132 -8.51 4.07 12.19
N ALA A 133 -7.37 3.49 12.60
CA ALA A 133 -6.63 3.95 13.77
C ALA A 133 -6.20 5.42 13.64
N CYS A 134 -5.69 5.81 12.48
CA CYS A 134 -5.32 7.21 12.20
C CYS A 134 -6.52 8.15 12.35
N ILE A 135 -7.69 7.78 11.78
CA ILE A 135 -8.91 8.58 11.86
C ILE A 135 -9.43 8.68 13.29
N PHE A 136 -9.57 7.55 13.99
CA PHE A 136 -10.14 7.52 15.34
C PHE A 136 -9.26 8.25 16.33
N ILE A 137 -7.95 7.97 16.33
CA ILE A 137 -7.01 8.58 17.28
C ILE A 137 -6.92 10.09 17.02
N ASN A 138 -6.63 10.50 15.78
CA ASN A 138 -6.44 11.93 15.47
C ASN A 138 -7.75 12.71 15.48
N GLY A 139 -8.87 12.09 15.13
CA GLY A 139 -10.20 12.69 15.25
C GLY A 139 -10.59 12.92 16.70
N PHE A 140 -10.34 11.94 17.57
CA PHE A 140 -10.58 12.10 19.01
C PHE A 140 -9.67 13.17 19.62
N ILE A 141 -8.39 13.19 19.28
CA ILE A 141 -7.44 14.24 19.73
C ILE A 141 -7.84 15.63 19.22
N SER A 142 -8.28 15.74 17.96
CA SER A 142 -8.76 17.01 17.41
C SER A 142 -10.00 17.51 18.17
N TYR A 143 -10.94 16.61 18.48
CA TYR A 143 -12.12 16.92 19.28
C TYR A 143 -11.74 17.42 20.67
N THR A 144 -10.91 16.68 21.42
CA THR A 144 -10.52 17.07 22.78
C THR A 144 -9.72 18.37 22.80
N ARG A 145 -8.78 18.56 21.88
CA ARG A 145 -8.01 19.81 21.75
C ARG A 145 -8.90 21.03 21.46
N ARG A 146 -9.95 20.84 20.67
CA ARG A 146 -10.91 21.92 20.37
C ARG A 146 -11.81 22.24 21.56
N THR A 147 -12.33 21.24 22.27
CA THR A 147 -13.32 21.44 23.33
C THR A 147 -12.72 21.82 24.68
N GLU A 148 -11.55 21.28 25.03
CA GLU A 148 -10.98 21.41 26.39
C GLU A 148 -9.81 22.39 26.46
N PHE A 149 -9.04 22.53 25.37
CA PHE A 149 -7.75 23.24 25.41
C PHE A 149 -7.74 24.59 24.68
N ASN A 150 -8.68 24.84 23.75
CA ASN A 150 -8.70 26.04 22.89
C ASN A 150 -7.31 26.34 22.26
N CYS A 151 -6.59 25.29 21.87
CA CYS A 151 -5.30 25.44 21.19
C CYS A 151 -5.53 25.82 19.71
N ASP A 152 -5.61 27.11 19.40
CA ASP A 152 -6.19 27.66 18.16
C ASP A 152 -5.81 26.97 16.84
N PHE A 153 -4.56 26.53 16.66
CA PHE A 153 -4.11 25.90 15.40
C PHE A 153 -3.86 24.39 15.49
N GLN A 154 -3.62 23.84 16.69
CA GLN A 154 -3.15 22.46 16.81
C GLN A 154 -4.27 21.43 16.54
N TRP A 155 -5.52 21.77 16.84
CA TRP A 155 -6.67 20.92 16.52
C TRP A 155 -6.91 20.80 15.00
N ILE A 156 -6.54 21.84 14.23
CA ILE A 156 -6.66 21.84 12.76
C ILE A 156 -5.65 20.85 12.17
N ILE A 157 -4.41 20.85 12.67
CA ILE A 157 -3.36 19.93 12.21
C ILE A 157 -3.81 18.48 12.40
N THR A 158 -4.32 18.12 13.58
CA THR A 158 -4.82 16.76 13.82
C THR A 158 -6.07 16.42 13.03
N LEU A 159 -6.94 17.40 12.75
CA LEU A 159 -8.08 17.20 11.86
C LEU A 159 -7.64 16.89 10.43
N VAL A 160 -6.63 17.61 9.92
CA VAL A 160 -6.05 17.36 8.59
C VAL A 160 -5.41 15.98 8.54
N ILE A 161 -4.69 15.55 9.58
CA ILE A 161 -4.13 14.19 9.66
C ILE A 161 -5.24 13.13 9.61
N ALA A 162 -6.34 13.32 10.35
CA ALA A 162 -7.48 12.42 10.30
C ALA A 162 -8.09 12.35 8.88
N PHE A 163 -8.19 13.50 8.19
CA PHE A 163 -8.65 13.56 6.80
C PHE A 163 -7.71 12.83 5.84
N LEU A 164 -6.38 12.94 6.02
CA LEU A 164 -5.41 12.14 5.25
C LEU A 164 -5.60 10.64 5.48
N GLY A 165 -5.98 10.23 6.70
CA GLY A 165 -6.37 8.84 7.00
C GLY A 165 -7.58 8.37 6.18
N VAL A 166 -8.59 9.22 6.00
CA VAL A 166 -9.75 8.91 5.13
C VAL A 166 -9.32 8.75 3.68
N LEU A 167 -8.51 9.68 3.17
CA LEU A 167 -7.98 9.59 1.80
C LEU A 167 -7.19 8.30 1.59
N GLU A 168 -6.37 7.90 2.57
CA GLU A 168 -5.62 6.66 2.48
C GLU A 168 -6.53 5.42 2.44
N ILE A 169 -7.63 5.38 3.21
CA ILE A 169 -8.60 4.28 3.12
C ILE A 169 -9.19 4.18 1.70
N ILE A 170 -9.54 5.31 1.09
CA ILE A 170 -10.09 5.36 -0.27
C ILE A 170 -9.05 4.81 -1.26
N MET A 171 -7.81 5.29 -1.16
CA MET A 171 -6.70 4.90 -2.03
C MET A 171 -6.31 3.42 -1.86
N ALA A 172 -6.27 2.94 -0.63
CA ALA A 172 -5.97 1.55 -0.30
C ALA A 172 -7.06 0.61 -0.82
N THR A 173 -8.33 1.00 -0.67
CA THR A 173 -9.48 0.25 -1.21
C THR A 173 -9.41 0.17 -2.73
N ALA A 174 -9.21 1.31 -3.41
CA ALA A 174 -9.08 1.35 -4.86
C ALA A 174 -7.90 0.49 -5.37
N SER A 175 -6.75 0.57 -4.69
CA SER A 175 -5.54 -0.20 -5.03
C SER A 175 -5.75 -1.71 -4.82
N ALA A 176 -6.43 -2.10 -3.74
CA ALA A 176 -6.80 -3.49 -3.48
C ALA A 176 -7.79 -4.02 -4.52
N SER A 177 -8.82 -3.24 -4.89
CA SER A 177 -9.79 -3.61 -5.92
C SER A 177 -9.14 -3.87 -7.27
N VAL A 178 -8.23 -2.99 -7.70
CA VAL A 178 -7.47 -3.17 -8.95
C VAL A 178 -6.61 -4.42 -8.88
N THR A 179 -5.96 -4.69 -7.75
CA THR A 179 -5.11 -5.87 -7.59
C THR A 179 -5.93 -7.17 -7.62
N CYS A 180 -7.10 -7.19 -6.99
CA CYS A 180 -8.01 -8.34 -6.98
C CYS A 180 -8.67 -8.58 -8.35
N CYS A 181 -9.19 -7.54 -9.00
CA CYS A 181 -9.95 -7.67 -10.25
C CYS A 181 -9.05 -7.86 -11.48
N CYS A 182 -7.82 -7.31 -11.47
CA CYS A 182 -6.95 -7.31 -12.64
C CYS A 182 -5.77 -8.29 -12.53
N SER A 183 -5.57 -8.97 -11.40
CA SER A 183 -4.57 -10.04 -11.31
C SER A 183 -5.19 -11.35 -11.80
N PRO A 184 -4.83 -11.89 -12.99
CA PRO A 184 -5.23 -13.23 -13.36
C PRO A 184 -4.57 -14.22 -12.39
N LEU A 185 -5.30 -14.62 -11.36
CA LEU A 185 -5.07 -15.89 -10.70
C LEU A 185 -5.28 -16.92 -11.81
N ASN A 186 -4.24 -17.65 -12.20
CA ASN A 186 -4.35 -18.78 -13.12
C ASN A 186 -5.25 -19.87 -12.49
N ALA A 187 -6.55 -19.62 -12.42
CA ALA A 187 -7.57 -20.62 -12.18
C ALA A 187 -7.86 -21.28 -13.52
N GLY A 188 -7.27 -22.47 -13.74
CA GLY A 188 -7.68 -23.35 -14.83
C GLY A 188 -6.67 -23.59 -15.95
N GLN A 189 -5.42 -23.94 -15.64
CA GLN A 189 -4.73 -24.96 -16.45
C GLN A 189 -4.96 -26.34 -15.84
N VAL A 190 -6.23 -26.76 -15.78
CA VAL A 190 -6.52 -28.20 -15.79
C VAL A 190 -6.22 -28.65 -17.21
N ARG A 191 -5.01 -29.18 -17.39
CA ARG A 191 -4.58 -29.83 -18.62
C ARG A 191 -5.39 -31.12 -18.73
N SER A 192 -6.55 -31.09 -19.38
CA SER A 192 -7.30 -32.31 -19.71
C SER A 192 -6.40 -33.21 -20.57
N PRO A 193 -6.08 -34.43 -20.14
CA PRO A 193 -5.44 -35.40 -21.01
C PRO A 193 -6.52 -35.95 -21.95
N LEU A 194 -6.42 -35.57 -23.22
CA LEU A 194 -7.00 -36.31 -24.35
C LEU A 194 -5.84 -36.98 -25.08
#